data_AF-C0FWD7-F1
#
_entry.id   AF-C0FWD7-F1
#
_cell.length_a   1.000
_cell.length_b   1.000
_cell.length_c   1.000
_cell.angle_alpha   90.00
_cell.angle_beta   90.00
_cell.angle_gamma   90.00
#
_symmetry.space_group_name_H-M   'P 1'
#
loop_
_entity.id
_entity.type
_entity.pdbx_description
1 polymer ?
#
loop_
_entity_poly.entity_id
_entity_poly.type
_entity_poly.pdbx_seq_one_letter_code
_entity_poly.pdbx_strand_id
1 'polypeptide(L)'
;MCLNNWGGINHKVLEFNEYVNLFSGKSGSGKSTVMDAIQVILYGSFSPSFLNKAADDAKNRRSVLSYLRGEQKDGSANRGNCDFCSVIALEIKDTGTHITTCVGIAFEVRRNDSEIKKFSYFSHSGKMPEPGYITEEGFCYSNQDIKKLVNERAVSKDNRGKGDVNRIYASKEAYLGTLYDVILGYIDPNRFITMEKSAIALKMTNGTGQFIRDYMFPKSTSDTIGTISEQLDAYRQIKEKIEDMRKRIELLTDVKETGQELVTLQTDMIRTESFIRCIDIEDLRAKIEAAEEDKKRLKKSRHSCSNRQTRSPKSAERSNRS
;
A
#
# COMPACT_ATOMS: atom_id res chain seq x y z
N MET A 1 11.98 -31.16 -3.34
CA MET A 1 12.90 -31.24 -2.19
C MET A 1 13.31 -32.67 -1.97
N CYS A 2 14.60 -32.95 -1.76
CA CYS A 2 15.09 -34.28 -1.41
C CYS A 2 15.64 -34.30 0.02
N LEU A 3 15.32 -35.38 0.73
CA LEU A 3 15.72 -35.67 2.10
C LEU A 3 16.34 -37.06 2.14
N ASN A 4 17.67 -37.11 2.29
CA ASN A 4 18.41 -38.35 2.49
C ASN A 4 18.97 -38.39 3.90
N ASN A 5 18.67 -39.46 4.65
CA ASN A 5 19.14 -39.69 6.01
C ASN A 5 18.87 -38.50 6.96
N TRP A 6 17.62 -38.03 6.99
CA TRP A 6 17.17 -36.88 7.79
C TRP A 6 16.01 -37.25 8.72
N GLY A 7 16.23 -37.17 10.04
CA GLY A 7 15.29 -37.62 11.05
C GLY A 7 14.95 -39.10 10.88
N GLY A 8 13.68 -39.46 10.94
CA GLY A 8 13.21 -40.82 10.65
C GLY A 8 13.24 -41.20 9.16
N ILE A 9 13.64 -40.30 8.26
CA ILE A 9 13.55 -40.48 6.80
C ILE A 9 14.89 -41.00 6.26
N ASN A 10 14.86 -42.12 5.55
CA ASN A 10 16.03 -42.67 4.85
C ASN A 10 16.21 -42.01 3.48
N HIS A 11 15.15 -41.99 2.68
CA HIS A 11 15.11 -41.29 1.40
C HIS A 11 13.68 -40.84 1.12
N LYS A 12 13.51 -39.56 0.76
CA LYS A 12 12.24 -39.04 0.27
C LYS A 12 12.44 -37.83 -0.62
N VAL A 13 11.85 -37.87 -1.81
CA VAL A 13 11.61 -36.68 -2.63
C VAL A 13 10.18 -36.20 -2.38
N LEU A 14 10.05 -34.92 -2.05
CA LEU A 14 8.80 -34.19 -1.82
C LEU A 14 8.63 -33.17 -2.95
N GLU A 15 7.51 -33.27 -3.66
CA GLU A 15 7.09 -32.30 -4.66
C GLU A 15 6.12 -31.30 -4.02
N PHE A 16 6.31 -30.02 -4.33
CA PHE A 16 5.47 -28.95 -3.81
C PHE A 16 4.51 -28.48 -4.89
N ASN A 17 3.24 -28.36 -4.53
CA ASN A 17 2.24 -27.65 -5.32
C ASN A 17 2.55 -26.14 -5.31
N GLU A 18 2.24 -25.48 -6.42
CA GLU A 18 2.47 -24.04 -6.61
C GLU A 18 1.72 -23.17 -5.60
N TYR A 19 0.53 -23.60 -5.16
CA TYR A 19 -0.36 -22.77 -4.35
C TYR A 19 -0.30 -23.14 -2.87
N VAL A 20 -0.70 -24.37 -2.53
CA VAL A 20 -0.89 -24.78 -1.13
C VAL A 20 -0.35 -26.18 -0.91
N ASN A 21 0.49 -26.32 0.11
CA ASN A 21 1.05 -27.58 0.56
C ASN A 21 0.63 -27.83 2.00
N LEU A 22 -0.16 -28.87 2.23
CA LEU A 22 -0.64 -29.25 3.57
C LEU A 22 0.16 -30.43 4.13
N PHE A 23 0.97 -30.17 5.14
CA PHE A 23 1.61 -31.23 5.93
C PHE A 23 0.65 -31.75 7.01
N SER A 24 -0.02 -32.88 6.73
CA SER A 24 -0.93 -33.53 7.67
C SER A 24 -0.33 -34.80 8.30
N GLY A 25 -0.75 -35.13 9.52
CA GLY A 25 -0.34 -36.34 10.24
C GLY A 25 -0.47 -36.21 11.75
N LYS A 26 -0.38 -37.33 12.48
CA LYS A 26 -0.40 -37.36 13.94
C LYS A 26 0.77 -36.55 14.55
N SER A 27 0.64 -36.09 15.78
CA SER A 27 1.78 -35.46 16.49
C SER A 27 2.97 -36.41 16.51
N GLY A 28 4.18 -35.91 16.23
CA GLY A 28 5.38 -36.74 16.12
C GLY A 28 5.61 -37.41 14.75
N SER A 29 4.72 -37.24 13.77
CA SER A 29 4.85 -37.88 12.43
C SER A 29 5.95 -37.30 11.52
N GLY A 30 6.81 -36.40 12.01
CA GLY A 30 7.89 -35.79 11.21
C GLY A 30 7.51 -34.53 10.41
N LYS A 31 6.33 -33.92 10.63
CA LYS A 31 5.94 -32.66 9.93
C LYS A 31 6.94 -31.53 10.14
N SER A 32 7.26 -31.24 11.40
CA SER A 32 8.26 -30.22 11.76
C SER A 32 9.66 -30.60 11.28
N THR A 33 9.96 -31.89 11.12
CA THR A 33 11.26 -32.38 10.63
C THR A 33 11.51 -31.96 9.18
N VAL A 34 10.48 -31.97 8.32
CA VAL A 34 10.59 -31.46 6.95
C VAL A 34 10.78 -29.95 6.94
N MET A 35 10.00 -29.22 7.75
CA MET A 35 10.12 -27.77 7.86
C MET A 35 11.51 -27.34 8.36
N ASP A 36 12.03 -28.02 9.37
CA ASP A 36 13.36 -27.76 9.93
C ASP A 36 14.47 -28.05 8.89
N ALA A 37 14.31 -29.03 8.00
CA ALA A 37 15.25 -29.22 6.88
C ALA A 37 15.21 -28.06 5.88
N ILE A 38 14.03 -27.56 5.54
CA ILE A 38 13.89 -26.37 4.66
C ILE A 38 14.62 -25.18 5.30
N GLN A 39 14.43 -24.97 6.60
CA GLN A 39 15.11 -23.90 7.35
C GLN A 39 16.62 -24.04 7.33
N VAL A 40 17.14 -25.25 7.53
CA VAL A 40 18.59 -25.48 7.50
C VAL A 40 19.16 -25.16 6.11
N ILE A 41 18.47 -25.52 5.03
CA ILE A 41 18.87 -25.18 3.66
C ILE A 41 18.80 -23.67 3.42
N LEU A 42 17.71 -23.01 3.81
CA LEU A 42 17.50 -21.60 3.52
C LEU A 42 18.38 -20.69 4.39
N TYR A 43 18.63 -21.06 5.65
CA TYR A 43 19.43 -20.25 6.57
C TYR A 43 20.91 -20.59 6.53
N GLY A 44 21.30 -21.72 5.94
CA GLY A 44 22.68 -22.20 5.93
C GLY A 44 23.30 -22.25 7.33
N SER A 45 22.49 -22.60 8.34
CA SER A 45 22.88 -22.53 9.75
C SER A 45 22.56 -23.85 10.42
N PHE A 46 23.35 -24.22 11.43
CA PHE A 46 23.14 -25.44 12.23
C PHE A 46 22.83 -25.15 13.70
N SER A 47 22.73 -23.87 14.06
CA SER A 47 22.36 -23.41 15.40
C SER A 47 20.96 -23.92 15.80
N PRO A 48 20.79 -24.50 17.00
CA PRO A 48 19.46 -24.88 17.51
C PRO A 48 18.48 -23.70 17.64
N SER A 49 18.97 -22.46 17.65
CA SER A 49 18.19 -21.25 17.95
C SER A 49 17.05 -20.96 16.97
N PHE A 50 17.16 -21.42 15.72
CA PHE A 50 16.14 -21.19 14.68
C PHE A 50 15.23 -22.40 14.46
N LEU A 51 15.56 -23.57 15.02
CA LEU A 51 14.72 -24.76 14.91
C LEU A 51 13.41 -24.55 15.68
N ASN A 52 12.34 -25.20 15.22
CA ASN A 52 11.00 -24.98 15.75
C ASN A 52 10.87 -25.33 17.24
N LYS A 53 10.78 -24.29 18.08
CA LYS A 53 10.57 -24.36 19.54
C LYS A 53 9.14 -24.72 19.96
N ALA A 54 8.17 -24.69 19.04
CA ALA A 54 6.75 -24.97 19.36
C ALA A 54 6.48 -26.43 19.81
N ALA A 55 7.50 -27.27 19.80
CA ALA A 55 7.41 -28.66 20.24
C ALA A 55 8.58 -29.05 21.17
N ASP A 56 9.12 -28.07 21.90
CA ASP A 56 10.26 -28.20 22.80
C ASP A 56 9.79 -28.38 24.26
N ASP A 57 10.13 -29.53 24.83
CA ASP A 57 10.14 -29.82 26.26
C ASP A 57 11.58 -29.56 26.72
N ALA A 58 11.80 -28.81 27.81
CA ALA A 58 13.10 -28.23 28.19
C ALA A 58 14.29 -29.22 28.33
N LYS A 59 14.04 -30.53 28.26
CA LYS A 59 15.03 -31.61 28.32
C LYS A 59 15.60 -32.05 26.97
N ASN A 60 14.99 -31.74 25.82
CA ASN A 60 15.34 -32.37 24.54
C ASN A 60 15.62 -31.35 23.43
N ARG A 61 16.73 -30.59 23.57
CA ARG A 61 17.16 -29.59 22.59
C ARG A 61 17.45 -30.25 21.24
N ARG A 62 16.54 -30.05 20.28
CA ARG A 62 16.73 -30.47 18.89
C ARG A 62 17.96 -29.80 18.29
N SER A 63 18.80 -30.59 17.64
CA SER A 63 19.95 -30.11 16.88
C SER A 63 19.95 -30.69 15.46
N VAL A 64 20.66 -30.06 14.53
CA VAL A 64 20.82 -30.62 13.18
C VAL A 64 21.47 -32.01 13.24
N LEU A 65 22.42 -32.22 14.17
CA LEU A 65 23.05 -33.53 14.37
C LEU A 65 22.05 -34.58 14.85
N SER A 66 21.14 -34.24 15.75
CA SER A 66 20.07 -35.15 16.20
C SER A 66 19.17 -35.58 15.04
N TYR A 67 18.87 -34.67 14.11
CA TYR A 67 18.14 -35.01 12.88
C TYR A 67 18.97 -35.93 11.98
N LEU A 68 20.24 -35.62 11.72
CA LEU A 68 21.10 -36.49 10.89
C LEU A 68 21.18 -37.92 11.46
N ARG A 69 21.41 -38.06 12.77
CA ARG A 69 21.44 -39.35 13.48
C ARG A 69 20.08 -40.06 13.53
N GLY A 70 18.99 -39.32 13.29
CA GLY A 70 17.63 -39.83 13.43
C GLY A 70 17.27 -40.14 14.88
N GLU A 71 17.69 -39.27 15.80
CA GLU A 71 17.37 -39.39 17.23
C GLU A 71 15.87 -39.26 17.48
N GLN A 72 15.36 -40.17 18.29
CA GLN A 72 13.95 -40.25 18.68
C GLN A 72 13.78 -39.86 20.14
N LYS A 73 12.54 -39.62 20.56
CA LYS A 73 12.22 -39.19 21.93
C LYS A 73 12.57 -40.24 23.00
N ASP A 74 12.62 -41.50 22.61
CA ASP A 74 12.98 -42.63 23.48
C ASP A 74 14.51 -42.79 23.67
N GLY A 75 15.31 -41.90 23.05
CA GLY A 75 16.77 -41.94 23.10
C GLY A 75 17.41 -42.90 22.10
N SER A 76 16.61 -43.60 21.29
CA SER A 76 17.12 -44.38 20.17
C SER A 76 17.56 -43.48 19.01
N ALA A 77 18.49 -43.95 18.19
CA ALA A 77 18.94 -43.24 17.00
C ALA A 77 19.06 -44.23 15.83
N ASN A 78 18.37 -43.95 14.73
CA ASN A 78 18.37 -44.81 13.54
C ASN A 78 19.78 -45.03 12.97
N ARG A 79 20.67 -44.03 13.13
CA ARG A 79 22.02 -44.00 12.55
C ARG A 79 23.10 -43.61 13.56
N GLY A 80 22.87 -43.82 14.86
CA GLY A 80 23.81 -43.39 15.91
C GLY A 80 25.14 -44.15 15.96
N ASN A 81 25.19 -45.36 15.40
CA ASN A 81 26.31 -46.30 15.53
C ASN A 81 27.05 -46.61 14.21
N CYS A 82 26.83 -45.85 13.15
CA CYS A 82 27.47 -46.05 11.85
C CYS A 82 27.97 -44.73 11.26
N ASP A 83 28.92 -44.83 10.33
CA ASP A 83 29.30 -43.72 9.47
C ASP A 83 28.31 -43.64 8.31
N PHE A 84 27.87 -42.43 7.95
CA PHE A 84 26.90 -42.25 6.88
C PHE A 84 27.01 -40.87 6.22
N CYS A 85 26.53 -40.78 4.98
CA CYS A 85 26.33 -39.52 4.28
C CYS A 85 24.85 -39.11 4.33
N SER A 86 24.58 -37.81 4.34
CA SER A 86 23.23 -37.25 4.26
C SER A 86 23.23 -36.07 3.32
N VAL A 87 22.15 -35.92 2.55
CA VAL A 87 21.95 -34.81 1.63
C VAL A 87 20.54 -34.28 1.82
N ILE A 88 20.42 -32.98 2.05
CA ILE A 88 19.15 -32.25 2.00
C ILE A 88 19.26 -31.21 0.89
N ALA A 89 18.28 -31.16 -0.01
CA ALA A 89 18.32 -30.29 -1.18
C ALA A 89 16.93 -29.79 -1.60
N LEU A 90 16.88 -28.56 -2.10
CA LEU A 90 15.74 -27.96 -2.76
C LEU A 90 16.00 -27.87 -4.26
N GLU A 91 14.98 -28.22 -5.04
CA GLU A 91 14.92 -27.90 -6.47
C GLU A 91 14.02 -26.67 -6.59
N ILE A 92 14.53 -25.61 -7.21
CA ILE A 92 13.84 -24.34 -7.38
C ILE A 92 13.76 -24.08 -8.89
N LYS A 93 12.53 -23.84 -9.37
CA LYS A 93 12.28 -23.45 -10.75
C LYS A 93 11.90 -21.97 -10.79
N ASP A 94 12.67 -21.18 -11.52
CA ASP A 94 12.33 -19.80 -11.82
C ASP A 94 11.09 -19.79 -12.74
N THR A 95 10.04 -19.06 -12.36
CA THR A 95 8.79 -19.00 -13.13
C THR A 95 8.91 -18.16 -14.39
N GLY A 96 9.81 -17.17 -14.42
CA GLY A 96 10.05 -16.33 -15.59
C GLY A 96 10.95 -16.99 -16.62
N THR A 97 12.09 -17.54 -16.17
CA THR A 97 13.08 -18.16 -17.09
C THR A 97 12.87 -19.66 -17.30
N HIS A 98 12.05 -20.31 -16.46
CA HIS A 98 11.87 -21.77 -16.40
C HIS A 98 13.15 -22.56 -16.13
N ILE A 99 14.22 -21.88 -15.72
CA ILE A 99 15.47 -22.51 -15.35
C ILE A 99 15.30 -23.18 -13.99
N THR A 100 15.73 -24.43 -13.90
CA THR A 100 15.79 -25.19 -12.66
C THR A 100 17.19 -25.09 -12.06
N THR A 101 17.26 -24.79 -10.78
CA THR A 101 18.49 -24.79 -9.99
C THR A 101 18.26 -25.57 -8.70
N CYS A 102 19.23 -26.40 -8.33
CA CYS A 102 19.21 -27.11 -7.06
C CYS A 102 20.19 -26.48 -6.07
N VAL A 103 19.80 -26.41 -4.80
CA VAL A 103 20.58 -25.89 -3.68
C VAL A 103 20.48 -26.83 -2.50
N GLY A 104 21.56 -27.05 -1.77
CA GLY A 104 21.52 -28.00 -0.68
C GLY A 104 22.79 -28.06 0.15
N ILE A 105 22.75 -29.00 1.09
CA ILE A 105 23.86 -29.28 2.00
C ILE A 105 24.07 -30.79 2.04
N ALA A 106 25.31 -31.19 1.83
CA ALA A 106 25.77 -32.55 2.03
C ALA A 106 26.54 -32.65 3.35
N PHE A 107 26.34 -33.75 4.07
CA PHE A 107 26.94 -34.03 5.37
C PHE A 107 27.63 -35.40 5.33
N GLU A 108 28.79 -35.47 5.95
CA GLU A 108 29.46 -36.74 6.27
C GLU A 108 29.55 -36.84 7.80
N VAL A 109 28.83 -37.81 8.36
CA VAL A 109 28.74 -37.98 9.82
C VAL A 109 29.44 -39.27 10.20
N ARG A 110 30.40 -39.17 11.13
CA ARG A 110 31.04 -40.34 11.72
C ARG A 110 30.32 -40.76 12.99
N ARG A 111 30.39 -42.05 13.31
CA ARG A 111 29.82 -42.66 14.52
C ARG A 111 30.17 -41.87 15.79
N ASN A 112 31.42 -41.44 15.90
CA ASN A 112 31.96 -40.77 17.10
C ASN A 112 31.88 -39.24 17.08
N ASP A 113 31.22 -38.64 16.09
CA ASP A 113 31.11 -37.19 16.00
C ASP A 113 30.13 -36.63 17.04
N SER A 114 30.62 -35.75 17.92
CA SER A 114 29.81 -34.98 18.88
C SER A 114 29.19 -33.72 18.27
N GLU A 115 29.68 -33.29 17.10
CA GLU A 115 29.25 -32.09 16.37
C GLU A 115 29.44 -32.29 14.87
N ILE A 116 28.82 -31.44 14.05
CA ILE A 116 28.92 -31.52 12.59
C ILE A 116 30.28 -30.94 12.16
N LYS A 117 31.18 -31.80 11.68
CA LYS A 117 32.54 -31.43 11.28
C LYS A 117 32.76 -31.38 9.77
N LYS A 118 32.08 -32.25 9.01
CA LYS A 118 32.24 -32.37 7.56
C LYS A 118 30.91 -32.15 6.85
N PHE A 119 30.82 -31.04 6.14
CA PHE A 119 29.67 -30.69 5.33
C PHE A 119 30.11 -29.86 4.12
N SER A 120 29.27 -29.79 3.11
CA SER A 120 29.46 -28.94 1.93
C SER A 120 28.15 -28.32 1.51
N TYR A 121 28.12 -26.99 1.52
CA TYR A 121 27.07 -26.23 0.84
C TYR A 121 27.30 -26.35 -0.66
N PHE A 122 26.24 -26.62 -1.41
CA PHE A 122 26.34 -26.73 -2.86
C PHE A 122 25.14 -26.13 -3.56
N SER A 123 25.37 -25.79 -4.81
CA SER A 123 24.31 -25.56 -5.78
C SER A 123 24.75 -26.08 -7.14
N HIS A 124 23.77 -26.46 -7.95
CA HIS A 124 24.00 -26.83 -9.33
C HIS A 124 22.82 -26.47 -10.20
N SER A 125 23.10 -26.22 -11.46
CA SER A 125 22.11 -26.03 -12.51
C SER A 125 21.45 -27.37 -12.88
N GLY A 126 20.26 -27.27 -13.47
CA GLY A 126 19.47 -28.43 -13.87
C GLY A 126 18.65 -29.02 -12.73
N LYS A 127 17.89 -30.06 -13.09
CA LYS A 127 17.04 -30.80 -12.16
C LYS A 127 17.85 -31.64 -11.19
N MET A 128 17.20 -32.00 -10.10
CA MET A 128 17.68 -32.96 -9.12
C MET A 128 18.06 -34.27 -9.82
N PRO A 129 19.24 -34.86 -9.53
CA PRO A 129 19.61 -36.13 -10.14
C PRO A 129 18.64 -37.22 -9.69
N GLU A 130 18.25 -38.12 -10.58
CA GLU A 130 17.51 -39.34 -10.21
C GLU A 130 18.52 -40.43 -9.82
N PRO A 131 18.37 -41.14 -8.68
CA PRO A 131 17.19 -41.23 -7.80
C PRO A 131 17.24 -40.32 -6.55
N GLY A 132 17.80 -39.11 -6.65
CA GLY A 132 17.77 -38.09 -5.59
C GLY A 132 19.04 -38.06 -4.74
N TYR A 133 20.21 -37.83 -5.34
CA TYR A 133 21.52 -37.81 -4.66
C TYR A 133 21.86 -39.14 -3.94
N ILE A 134 21.50 -40.25 -4.58
CA ILE A 134 21.83 -41.60 -4.17
C ILE A 134 22.60 -42.26 -5.31
N THR A 135 23.68 -42.97 -5.00
CA THR A 135 24.50 -43.70 -5.96
C THR A 135 23.76 -44.92 -6.47
N GLU A 136 24.22 -45.51 -7.57
CA GLU A 136 23.64 -46.76 -8.11
C GLU A 136 23.70 -47.92 -7.09
N GLU A 137 24.68 -47.89 -6.19
CA GLU A 137 24.84 -48.85 -5.09
C GLU A 137 23.89 -48.59 -3.90
N GLY A 138 23.08 -47.53 -3.94
CA GLY A 138 22.10 -47.19 -2.90
C GLY A 138 22.66 -46.34 -1.76
N PHE A 139 23.89 -45.82 -1.88
CA PHE A 139 24.48 -44.94 -0.86
C PHE A 139 24.14 -43.47 -1.12
N CYS A 140 23.92 -42.68 -0.06
CA CYS A 140 23.77 -41.24 -0.20
C CYS A 140 25.10 -40.61 -0.69
N TYR A 141 25.02 -39.60 -1.56
CA TYR A 141 26.21 -38.93 -2.08
C TYR A 141 27.11 -38.36 -0.98
N SER A 142 28.42 -38.60 -1.13
CA SER A 142 29.45 -37.96 -0.31
C SER A 142 29.73 -36.53 -0.77
N ASN A 143 30.53 -35.77 -0.02
CA ASN A 143 30.96 -34.44 -0.48
C ASN A 143 31.78 -34.53 -1.78
N GLN A 144 32.46 -35.65 -2.04
CA GLN A 144 33.19 -35.87 -3.30
C GLN A 144 32.23 -36.10 -4.48
N ASP A 145 31.15 -36.84 -4.27
CA ASP A 145 30.16 -37.11 -5.33
C ASP A 145 29.41 -35.83 -5.70
N ILE A 146 29.08 -35.01 -4.69
CA ILE A 146 28.51 -33.66 -4.92
C ILE A 146 29.49 -32.80 -5.74
N LYS A 147 30.80 -32.85 -5.43
CA LYS A 147 31.81 -32.12 -6.20
C LYS A 147 31.89 -32.58 -7.66
N LYS A 148 31.81 -33.89 -7.91
CA LYS A 148 31.76 -34.45 -9.27
C LYS A 148 30.52 -33.95 -10.00
N LEU A 149 29.33 -34.08 -9.39
CA LEU A 149 28.07 -33.61 -9.95
C LEU A 149 28.10 -32.12 -10.32
N VAL A 150 28.62 -31.27 -9.42
CA VAL A 150 28.74 -29.82 -9.67
C VAL A 150 29.64 -29.55 -10.89
N ASN A 151 30.77 -30.24 -11.00
CA ASN A 151 31.68 -30.08 -12.14
C ASN A 151 31.07 -30.57 -13.46
N GLU A 152 30.34 -31.69 -13.42
CA GLU A 152 29.61 -32.21 -14.58
C GLU A 152 28.54 -31.22 -15.05
N ARG A 153 27.81 -30.60 -14.12
CA ARG A 153 26.79 -29.59 -14.44
C ARG A 153 27.40 -28.30 -15.01
N ALA A 154 28.59 -27.91 -14.57
CA ALA A 154 29.30 -26.74 -15.11
C ALA A 154 29.64 -26.87 -16.61
N VAL A 155 29.84 -28.09 -17.13
CA VAL A 155 30.08 -28.33 -18.57
C VAL A 155 28.84 -28.79 -19.33
N SER A 156 27.71 -28.94 -18.64
CA SER A 156 26.47 -29.42 -19.23
C SER A 156 25.70 -28.33 -19.98
N LYS A 157 24.72 -28.75 -20.79
CA LYS A 157 23.78 -27.83 -21.46
C LYS A 157 22.95 -26.99 -20.50
N ASP A 158 22.80 -27.46 -19.25
CA ASP A 158 22.02 -26.76 -18.21
C ASP A 158 22.81 -25.59 -17.59
N ASN A 159 24.10 -25.43 -17.92
CA ASN A 159 24.90 -24.34 -17.38
C ASN A 159 24.36 -22.97 -17.81
N ARG A 160 24.19 -22.07 -16.83
CA ARG A 160 23.63 -20.72 -16.99
C ARG A 160 24.60 -19.71 -17.62
N GLY A 161 25.88 -20.05 -17.78
CA GLY A 161 26.89 -19.13 -18.31
C GLY A 161 27.11 -17.92 -17.40
N LYS A 162 26.51 -16.75 -17.73
CA LYS A 162 26.52 -15.58 -16.85
C LYS A 162 25.62 -15.82 -15.64
N GLY A 163 26.23 -15.99 -14.46
CA GLY A 163 25.54 -16.37 -13.24
C GLY A 163 25.66 -17.86 -12.91
N ASP A 164 26.80 -18.48 -13.24
CA ASP A 164 27.11 -19.87 -12.91
C ASP A 164 26.85 -20.16 -11.42
N VAL A 165 25.87 -21.03 -11.18
CA VAL A 165 25.46 -21.50 -9.86
C VAL A 165 26.07 -22.86 -9.53
N ASN A 166 26.90 -23.45 -10.40
CA ASN A 166 27.53 -24.74 -10.15
C ASN A 166 28.73 -24.53 -9.21
N ARG A 167 28.51 -24.63 -7.90
CA ARG A 167 29.56 -24.34 -6.92
C ARG A 167 29.42 -25.13 -5.62
N ILE A 168 30.58 -25.38 -5.00
CA ILE A 168 30.70 -25.71 -3.59
C ILE A 168 31.16 -24.47 -2.83
N TYR A 169 30.45 -24.12 -1.77
CA TYR A 169 30.73 -22.91 -0.99
C TYR A 169 31.57 -23.24 0.24
N ALA A 170 32.64 -22.45 0.43
CA ALA A 170 33.53 -22.57 1.58
C ALA A 170 32.94 -21.97 2.86
N SER A 171 31.97 -21.05 2.74
CA SER A 171 31.34 -20.40 3.87
C SER A 171 29.83 -20.29 3.69
N LYS A 172 29.15 -20.13 4.83
CA LYS A 172 27.72 -19.86 4.89
C LYS A 172 27.37 -18.58 4.13
N GLU A 173 28.16 -17.53 4.28
CA GLU A 173 27.90 -16.21 3.68
C GLU A 173 27.95 -16.28 2.16
N ALA A 174 28.91 -17.02 1.60
CA ALA A 174 29.01 -17.21 0.15
C ALA A 174 27.83 -18.03 -0.41
N TYR A 175 27.41 -19.05 0.33
CA TYR A 175 26.23 -19.85 0.00
C TYR A 175 24.95 -19.00 0.02
N LEU A 176 24.72 -18.27 1.11
CA LEU A 176 23.54 -17.42 1.27
C LEU A 176 23.51 -16.26 0.29
N GLY A 177 24.66 -15.64 -0.02
CA GLY A 177 24.73 -14.60 -1.04
C GLY A 177 24.27 -15.12 -2.40
N THR A 178 24.71 -16.31 -2.81
CA THR A 178 24.24 -16.87 -4.10
C THR A 178 22.78 -17.30 -4.03
N LEU A 179 22.35 -17.92 -2.93
CA LEU A 179 20.96 -18.34 -2.74
C LEU A 179 20.00 -17.15 -2.80
N TYR A 180 20.26 -16.10 -2.03
CA TYR A 180 19.35 -14.95 -1.92
C TYR A 180 19.48 -13.97 -3.09
N ASP A 181 20.69 -13.68 -3.57
CA ASP A 181 20.89 -12.68 -4.61
C ASP A 181 20.62 -13.25 -6.01
N VAL A 182 21.13 -14.46 -6.29
CA VAL A 182 21.13 -15.02 -7.67
C VAL A 182 19.96 -15.98 -7.90
N ILE A 183 19.63 -16.82 -6.91
CA ILE A 183 18.65 -17.90 -7.10
C ILE A 183 17.24 -17.44 -6.72
N LEU A 184 17.09 -16.72 -5.60
CA LEU A 184 15.80 -16.24 -5.11
C LEU A 184 15.47 -14.80 -5.53
N GLY A 185 16.39 -14.11 -6.23
CA GLY A 185 16.13 -12.80 -6.84
C GLY A 185 16.21 -11.62 -5.87
N TYR A 186 17.35 -11.42 -5.22
CA TYR A 186 17.67 -10.28 -4.34
C TYR A 186 16.77 -10.16 -3.10
N ILE A 187 16.66 -11.24 -2.33
CA ILE A 187 15.97 -11.21 -1.04
C ILE A 187 16.91 -10.72 0.08
N ASP A 188 16.46 -9.79 0.92
CA ASP A 188 17.20 -9.39 2.12
C ASP A 188 17.23 -10.55 3.16
N PRO A 189 18.42 -11.06 3.54
CA PRO A 189 18.52 -12.24 4.41
C PRO A 189 17.92 -12.02 5.80
N ASN A 190 18.10 -10.83 6.40
CA ASN A 190 17.65 -10.55 7.75
C ASN A 190 16.12 -10.46 7.82
N ARG A 191 15.52 -9.83 6.80
CA ARG A 191 14.06 -9.76 6.65
C ARG A 191 13.46 -11.11 6.40
N PHE A 192 14.06 -11.92 5.52
CA PHE A 192 13.58 -13.26 5.22
C PHE A 192 13.55 -14.15 6.47
N ILE A 193 14.66 -14.20 7.22
CA ILE A 193 14.76 -14.98 8.45
C ILE A 193 13.73 -14.50 9.50
N THR A 194 13.55 -13.18 9.63
CA THR A 194 12.60 -12.62 10.62
C THR A 194 11.16 -12.89 10.21
N MET A 195 10.84 -12.71 8.93
CA MET A 195 9.54 -13.03 8.35
C MET A 195 9.18 -14.48 8.61
N GLU A 196 10.05 -15.41 8.24
CA GLU A 196 9.75 -16.83 8.31
C GLU A 196 9.59 -17.28 9.77
N LYS A 197 10.46 -16.83 10.68
CA LYS A 197 10.33 -17.13 12.12
C LYS A 197 8.98 -16.66 12.68
N SER A 198 8.55 -15.45 12.33
CA SER A 198 7.27 -14.90 12.79
C SER A 198 6.07 -15.61 12.17
N ALA A 199 6.15 -15.98 10.88
CA ALA A 199 5.11 -16.73 10.18
C ALA A 199 4.90 -18.11 10.80
N ILE A 200 5.98 -18.83 11.09
CA ILE A 200 5.91 -20.18 11.68
C ILE A 200 5.45 -20.13 13.14
N ALA A 201 5.91 -19.14 13.91
CA ALA A 201 5.48 -18.96 15.28
C ALA A 201 4.03 -18.46 15.41
N LEU A 202 3.39 -18.05 14.31
CA LEU A 202 2.10 -17.33 14.29
C LEU A 202 2.08 -16.11 15.24
N LYS A 203 3.26 -15.59 15.60
CA LYS A 203 3.41 -14.47 16.53
C LYS A 203 3.44 -13.18 15.74
N MET A 204 2.26 -12.67 15.41
CA MET A 204 2.10 -11.34 14.83
C MET A 204 1.94 -10.32 15.96
N THR A 205 3.01 -10.03 16.70
CA THR A 205 2.96 -9.14 17.88
C THR A 205 2.49 -7.72 17.55
N ASN A 206 2.66 -7.26 16.30
CA ASN A 206 2.32 -5.90 15.87
C ASN A 206 1.16 -5.84 14.87
N GLY A 207 0.37 -6.91 14.75
CA GLY A 207 -0.73 -7.02 13.79
C GLY A 207 -0.28 -7.38 12.36
N THR A 208 -1.16 -8.08 11.63
CA THR A 208 -0.86 -8.68 10.31
C THR A 208 -0.46 -7.67 9.24
N GLY A 209 -1.08 -6.48 9.22
CA GLY A 209 -0.78 -5.45 8.23
C GLY A 209 0.63 -4.85 8.37
N GLN A 210 1.11 -4.68 9.61
CA GLN A 210 2.47 -4.17 9.85
C GLN A 210 3.53 -5.24 9.53
N PHE A 211 3.24 -6.50 9.85
CA PHE A 211 4.10 -7.62 9.47
C PHE A 211 4.28 -7.74 7.94
N ILE A 212 3.18 -7.66 7.18
CA ILE A 212 3.25 -7.70 5.70
C ILE A 212 4.07 -6.50 5.17
N ARG A 213 3.85 -5.29 5.69
CA ARG A 213 4.62 -4.09 5.30
C ARG A 213 6.11 -4.21 5.58
N ASP A 214 6.47 -4.65 6.77
CA ASP A 214 7.87 -4.61 7.23
C ASP A 214 8.73 -5.73 6.62
N TYR A 215 8.10 -6.85 6.25
CA TYR A 215 8.81 -8.08 5.90
C TYR A 215 8.50 -8.64 4.51
N MET A 216 7.34 -8.37 3.91
CA MET A 216 7.00 -8.87 2.56
C MET A 216 7.24 -7.86 1.44
N PHE A 217 7.30 -6.56 1.76
CA PHE A 217 7.62 -5.53 0.78
C PHE A 217 9.10 -5.12 0.88
N PRO A 218 9.79 -4.91 -0.27
CA PRO A 218 11.12 -4.30 -0.26
C PRO A 218 11.09 -3.00 0.53
N LYS A 219 12.18 -2.66 1.22
CA LYS A 219 12.38 -1.29 1.68
C LYS A 219 12.40 -0.50 0.38
N SER A 220 11.31 0.17 0.03
CA SER A 220 11.46 1.41 -0.69
C SER A 220 12.53 2.15 0.11
N THR A 221 13.66 2.47 -0.53
CA THR A 221 14.54 3.56 -0.08
C THR A 221 13.65 4.59 0.59
N SER A 222 13.85 4.81 1.89
CA SER A 222 12.90 5.48 2.80
C SER A 222 12.33 6.79 2.26
N ASP A 223 13.04 7.41 1.32
CA ASP A 223 12.67 8.63 0.66
C ASP A 223 11.45 8.50 -0.25
N THR A 224 11.20 7.36 -0.91
CA THR A 224 10.08 7.23 -1.86
C THR A 224 8.73 7.12 -1.18
N ILE A 225 8.62 6.37 -0.08
CA ILE A 225 7.37 6.33 0.70
C ILE A 225 7.17 7.63 1.48
N GLY A 226 8.24 8.25 1.98
CA GLY A 226 8.19 9.58 2.58
C GLY A 226 7.64 10.62 1.60
N THR A 227 8.21 10.70 0.39
CA THR A 227 7.73 11.61 -0.66
C THR A 227 6.31 11.29 -1.10
N ILE A 228 5.92 10.02 -1.24
CA ILE A 228 4.54 9.67 -1.59
C ILE A 228 3.57 10.06 -0.46
N SER A 229 3.96 9.89 0.80
CA SER A 229 3.14 10.28 1.94
C SER A 229 3.01 11.80 2.06
N GLU A 230 4.10 12.55 1.88
CA GLU A 230 4.08 14.02 1.82
C GLU A 230 3.26 14.53 0.64
N GLN A 231 3.37 13.88 -0.53
CA GLN A 231 2.54 14.19 -1.70
C GLN A 231 1.06 13.91 -1.44
N LEU A 232 0.73 12.84 -0.71
CA LEU A 232 -0.65 12.52 -0.33
C LEU A 232 -1.24 13.58 0.62
N ASP A 233 -0.45 14.04 1.59
CA ASP A 233 -0.86 15.10 2.52
C ASP A 233 -0.99 16.45 1.81
N ALA A 234 -0.06 16.79 0.91
CA ALA A 234 -0.18 17.95 0.04
C ALA A 234 -1.45 17.89 -0.82
N TYR A 235 -1.77 16.71 -1.36
CA TYR A 235 -2.99 16.51 -2.15
C TYR A 235 -4.26 16.69 -1.30
N ARG A 236 -4.28 16.20 -0.05
CA ARG A 236 -5.38 16.45 0.90
C ARG A 236 -5.56 17.94 1.20
N GLN A 237 -4.48 18.66 1.49
CA GLN A 237 -4.52 20.09 1.74
C GLN A 237 -5.03 20.88 0.53
N ILE A 238 -4.62 20.48 -0.68
CA ILE A 238 -5.14 21.09 -1.93
C ILE A 238 -6.65 20.81 -2.05
N LYS A 239 -7.10 19.58 -1.78
CA LYS A 239 -8.52 19.24 -1.83
C LYS A 239 -9.34 20.07 -0.83
N GLU A 240 -8.89 20.19 0.41
CA GLU A 240 -9.56 21.01 1.44
C GLU A 240 -9.61 22.49 1.03
N LYS A 241 -8.52 23.04 0.48
CA LYS A 241 -8.51 24.41 -0.06
C LYS A 241 -9.48 24.58 -1.23
N ILE A 242 -9.61 23.59 -2.11
CA ILE A 242 -10.57 23.64 -3.21
C ILE A 242 -12.01 23.64 -2.68
N GLU A 243 -12.30 22.83 -1.67
CA GLU A 243 -13.63 22.81 -1.03
C GLU A 243 -13.95 24.13 -0.32
N ASP A 244 -12.99 24.72 0.39
CA ASP A 244 -13.14 26.03 1.04
C ASP A 244 -13.35 27.16 0.01
N MET A 245 -12.54 27.19 -1.06
CA MET A 245 -12.71 28.15 -2.15
C MET A 245 -14.07 28.03 -2.84
N ARG A 246 -14.57 26.80 -3.04
CA ARG A 246 -15.91 26.58 -3.61
C ARG A 246 -17.00 27.19 -2.73
N LYS A 247 -16.97 26.94 -1.41
CA LYS A 247 -17.89 27.57 -0.46
C LYS A 247 -17.80 29.09 -0.48
N ARG A 248 -16.58 29.62 -0.61
CA ARG A 248 -16.37 31.07 -0.64
C ARG A 248 -16.90 31.72 -1.91
N ILE A 249 -16.77 31.04 -3.05
CA ILE A 249 -17.38 31.47 -4.32
C ILE A 249 -18.90 31.48 -4.20
N GLU A 250 -19.49 30.46 -3.60
CA GLU A 250 -20.94 30.37 -3.36
C GLU A 250 -21.43 31.56 -2.53
N LEU A 251 -20.83 31.80 -1.36
CA LEU A 251 -21.16 32.95 -0.51
C LEU A 251 -20.99 34.30 -1.22
N LEU A 252 -19.94 34.47 -2.01
CA LEU A 252 -19.73 35.71 -2.77
C LEU A 252 -20.74 35.88 -3.92
N THR A 253 -21.23 34.77 -4.48
CA THR A 253 -22.26 34.79 -5.51
C THR A 253 -23.59 35.25 -4.90
N ASP A 254 -23.97 34.73 -3.73
CA ASP A 254 -25.17 35.17 -3.01
C ASP A 254 -25.13 36.66 -2.65
N VAL A 255 -23.98 37.14 -2.17
CA VAL A 255 -23.78 38.57 -1.85
C VAL A 255 -23.90 39.43 -3.11
N LYS A 256 -23.38 38.95 -4.24
CA LYS A 256 -23.46 39.67 -5.52
C LYS A 256 -24.91 39.74 -6.02
N GLU A 257 -25.67 38.65 -5.97
CA GLU A 257 -27.08 38.63 -6.36
C GLU A 257 -27.90 39.56 -5.48
N THR A 258 -27.76 39.45 -4.16
CA THR A 258 -28.44 40.34 -3.20
C THR A 258 -28.07 41.81 -3.43
N GLY A 259 -26.79 42.09 -3.75
CA GLY A 259 -26.34 43.43 -4.08
C GLY A 259 -26.93 43.97 -5.38
N GLN A 260 -27.09 43.13 -6.40
CA GLN A 260 -27.75 43.50 -7.65
C GLN A 260 -29.24 43.81 -7.43
N GLU A 261 -29.93 42.98 -6.65
CA GLU A 261 -31.33 43.22 -6.26
C GLU A 261 -31.49 44.55 -5.53
N LEU A 262 -30.60 44.84 -4.57
CA LEU A 262 -30.61 46.10 -3.83
C LEU A 262 -30.43 47.31 -4.76
N VAL A 263 -29.51 47.26 -5.73
CA VAL A 263 -29.32 48.33 -6.71
C VAL A 263 -30.56 48.51 -7.60
N THR A 264 -31.21 47.41 -8.02
CA THR A 264 -32.45 47.51 -8.80
C THR A 264 -33.57 48.16 -7.99
N LEU A 265 -33.77 47.76 -6.74
CA LEU A 265 -34.75 48.36 -5.83
C LEU A 265 -34.47 49.84 -5.56
N GLN A 266 -33.20 50.22 -5.36
CA GLN A 266 -32.80 51.62 -5.21
C GLN A 266 -33.12 52.44 -6.47
N THR A 267 -32.87 51.87 -7.65
CA THR A 267 -33.16 52.54 -8.93
C THR A 267 -34.67 52.74 -9.12
N ASP A 268 -35.47 51.73 -8.75
CA ASP A 268 -36.93 51.81 -8.83
C ASP A 268 -37.52 52.78 -7.80
N MET A 269 -36.93 52.87 -6.60
CA MET A 269 -37.27 53.91 -5.62
C MET A 269 -37.04 55.32 -6.20
N ILE A 270 -35.86 55.58 -6.76
CA ILE A 270 -35.53 56.89 -7.35
C ILE A 270 -36.48 57.22 -8.52
N ARG A 271 -36.80 56.23 -9.37
CA ARG A 271 -37.80 56.40 -10.45
C ARG A 271 -39.17 56.75 -9.89
N THR A 272 -39.64 56.01 -8.89
CA THR A 272 -40.95 56.22 -8.27
C THR A 272 -41.03 57.61 -7.63
N GLU A 273 -39.99 58.02 -6.92
CA GLU A 273 -39.89 59.37 -6.35
C GLU A 273 -39.90 60.45 -7.44
N SER A 274 -39.18 60.23 -8.54
CA SER A 274 -39.18 61.15 -9.68
C SER A 274 -40.57 61.26 -10.32
N PHE A 275 -41.30 60.15 -10.45
CA PHE A 275 -42.68 60.16 -10.94
C PHE A 275 -43.62 60.95 -10.01
N ILE A 276 -43.51 60.76 -8.70
CA ILE A 276 -44.29 61.52 -7.71
C ILE A 276 -44.03 63.03 -7.88
N ARG A 277 -42.76 63.44 -7.97
CA ARG A 277 -42.42 64.86 -8.19
C ARG A 277 -43.00 65.42 -9.49
N CYS A 278 -43.01 64.63 -10.58
CA CYS A 278 -43.64 65.05 -11.83
C CYS A 278 -45.16 65.23 -11.68
N ILE A 279 -45.84 64.32 -10.97
CA ILE A 279 -47.27 64.44 -10.68
C ILE A 279 -47.55 65.69 -9.84
N ASP A 280 -46.74 65.95 -8.81
CA ASP A 280 -46.89 67.15 -7.96
C ASP A 280 -46.71 68.44 -8.77
N ILE A 281 -45.76 68.48 -9.71
CA ILE A 281 -45.56 69.62 -10.60
C ILE A 281 -46.77 69.84 -11.51
N GLU A 282 -47.32 68.78 -12.09
CA GLU A 282 -48.53 68.87 -12.93
C GLU A 282 -49.76 69.32 -12.12
N ASP A 283 -49.92 68.83 -10.90
CA ASP A 283 -51.00 69.28 -10.00
C ASP A 283 -50.86 70.77 -9.62
N LEU A 284 -49.63 71.23 -9.35
CA LEU A 284 -49.34 72.65 -9.13
C LEU A 284 -49.60 73.50 -10.38
N ARG A 285 -49.25 73.02 -11.57
CA ARG A 285 -49.55 73.69 -12.85
C ARG A 285 -51.05 73.85 -13.06
N ALA A 286 -51.82 72.78 -12.86
CA ALA A 286 -53.28 72.80 -12.97
C ALA A 286 -53.90 73.82 -11.98
N LYS A 287 -53.39 73.88 -10.74
CA LYS A 287 -53.82 74.87 -9.74
C LYS A 287 -53.49 76.31 -10.15
N ILE A 288 -52.30 76.56 -10.72
CA ILE A 288 -51.91 77.87 -11.23
C ILE A 288 -52.82 78.28 -12.40
N GLU A 289 -53.06 77.38 -13.34
CA GLU A 289 -53.94 77.63 -14.50
C GLU A 289 -55.37 77.97 -14.06
N ALA A 290 -55.94 77.21 -13.13
CA ALA A 290 -57.24 77.51 -12.53
C ALA A 290 -57.26 78.90 -11.85
N ALA A 291 -56.22 79.24 -11.08
CA ALA A 291 -56.12 80.55 -10.43
C ALA A 291 -55.96 81.70 -11.43
N GLU A 292 -55.26 81.48 -12.55
CA GLU A 292 -55.14 82.44 -13.63
C GLU A 292 -56.45 82.66 -14.37
N GLU A 293 -57.21 81.59 -14.63
CA GLU A 293 -58.56 81.68 -15.20
C GLU A 293 -59.50 82.46 -14.28
N ASP A 294 -59.47 82.18 -12.98
CA ASP A 294 -60.27 82.91 -11.98
C ASP A 294 -59.86 84.39 -11.91
N LYS A 295 -58.55 84.70 -11.98
CA LYS A 295 -58.08 86.09 -12.06
C LYS A 295 -58.55 86.78 -13.35
N LYS A 296 -58.56 86.09 -14.49
CA LYS A 296 -59.12 86.60 -15.75
C LYS A 296 -60.63 86.85 -15.63
N ARG A 297 -61.38 85.94 -15.00
CA ARG A 297 -62.82 86.11 -14.72
C ARG A 297 -63.09 87.32 -13.81
N LEU A 298 -62.33 87.47 -12.73
CA LEU A 298 -62.43 88.62 -11.82
C LEU A 298 -62.03 89.94 -12.49
N LYS A 299 -61.03 89.95 -13.39
CA LYS A 299 -60.70 91.14 -14.19
C LYS A 299 -61.82 91.52 -15.15
N LYS A 300 -62.43 90.54 -15.82
CA LYS A 300 -63.62 90.78 -16.68
C LYS A 300 -64.80 91.31 -15.87
N SER A 301 -65.06 90.77 -14.68
CA SER A 301 -66.13 91.27 -13.81
C SER A 301 -65.86 92.70 -13.33
N ARG A 302 -64.61 93.02 -12.95
CA ARG A 302 -64.18 94.40 -12.61
C ARG A 302 -64.32 95.37 -13.80
N HIS A 303 -63.96 94.96 -15.01
CA HIS A 303 -64.16 95.78 -16.21
C HIS A 303 -65.65 96.01 -16.50
N SER A 304 -66.51 95.00 -16.28
CA SER A 304 -67.96 95.17 -16.41
C SER A 304 -68.57 96.08 -15.35
N CYS A 305 -68.02 96.08 -14.13
CA CYS A 305 -68.47 96.92 -13.01
C CYS A 305 -68.00 98.37 -13.16
N SER A 306 -66.77 98.60 -13.65
CA SER A 306 -66.24 99.92 -14.00
C SER A 306 -67.00 100.54 -15.18
N ASN A 307 -67.37 99.75 -16.21
CA ASN A 307 -68.23 100.21 -17.30
C ASN A 307 -69.68 100.49 -16.88
N ARG A 308 -70.15 99.93 -15.74
CA ARG A 308 -71.44 100.30 -15.14
C ARG A 308 -71.36 101.61 -14.35
N GLN A 309 -70.19 101.96 -13.77
CA GLN A 309 -69.99 103.24 -13.07
C GLN A 309 -69.77 104.44 -14.01
N THR A 310 -69.34 104.23 -15.26
CA THR A 310 -69.25 105.29 -16.29
C THR A 310 -70.55 105.53 -17.07
N ARG A 311 -71.60 104.73 -16.83
CA ARG A 311 -72.94 104.90 -17.43
C ARG A 311 -74.03 105.00 -16.36
N SER A 312 -74.01 106.09 -15.59
CA SER A 312 -75.20 106.61 -14.88
C SER A 312 -75.18 108.15 -14.90
N PRO A 313 -76.17 108.85 -15.51
CA PRO A 313 -76.10 110.29 -15.77
C PRO A 313 -76.53 111.17 -14.60
N LYS A 314 -75.93 112.37 -14.52
CA LYS A 314 -76.45 113.54 -13.81
C LYS A 314 -77.71 114.10 -14.51
N SER A 315 -78.81 114.25 -13.78
CA SER A 315 -79.94 115.17 -14.06
C SER A 315 -80.98 114.99 -12.94
N ALA A 316 -81.64 115.97 -12.32
CA ALA A 316 -81.58 117.43 -12.28
C ALA A 316 -82.52 117.81 -11.11
N GLU A 317 -82.00 118.46 -10.06
CA GLU A 317 -82.39 119.81 -9.61
C GLU A 317 -83.71 120.43 -10.17
N ARG A 318 -84.64 120.74 -9.24
CA ARG A 318 -85.37 122.01 -9.01
C ARG A 318 -86.91 122.02 -8.99
N SER A 319 -87.37 122.88 -8.07
CA SER A 319 -88.69 123.54 -7.90
C SER A 319 -89.67 122.82 -6.94
N ASN A 320 -90.40 123.49 -6.04
CA ASN A 320 -90.51 124.91 -5.69
C ASN A 320 -91.24 125.07 -4.34
N ARG A 321 -90.83 126.09 -3.57
CA ARG A 321 -91.55 126.95 -2.59
C ARG A 321 -92.95 126.54 -2.09
N SER A 322 -93.14 126.48 -0.77
CA SER A 322 -93.62 127.57 0.12
C SER A 322 -93.52 127.13 1.57
#